data_AF-Q8SWN7-F1
#
_entry.id   AF-Q8SWN7-F1
#
_cell.length_a   1.000
_cell.length_b   1.000
_cell.length_c   1.000
_cell.angle_alpha   90.00
_cell.angle_beta   90.00
_cell.angle_gamma   90.00
#
_symmetry.space_group_name_H-M   'P 1'
#
loop_
_entity.id
_entity.type
_entity.pdbx_description
1 polymer ?
#
loop_
_entity_poly.entity_id
_entity_poly.type
_entity_poly.pdbx_seq_one_letter_code
_entity_poly.pdbx_strand_id
1 'polypeptide(L)'
;MNVPVIIVLKGVKPTAEKRLHGDDLEFNRFHRALRLLMDSPLNKSKKMKIYIHTARNALVELSYLLEVPENPADLSDAMSYLLKRMVIKSSDGTMLGKVVKNPVTNHLPPNSTKIRLSPRGCKMSSKDLESSLERGFVFFIDVGREEEREEAEFDMKLSDFKLSPESCCAKITNMFEELLQIF
;
A
#
# COMPACT_ATOMS: atom_id res chain seq x y z
N MET A 1 20.86 -7.76 4.23
CA MET A 1 19.91 -7.18 5.20
C MET A 1 18.56 -7.08 4.51
N ASN A 2 17.56 -7.83 4.99
CA ASN A 2 16.22 -7.83 4.41
C ASN A 2 15.43 -6.74 5.15
N VAL A 3 15.47 -5.52 4.64
CA VAL A 3 14.74 -4.39 5.23
C VAL A 3 13.35 -4.36 4.56
N PRO A 4 12.29 -4.85 5.22
CA PRO A 4 10.97 -4.84 4.61
C PRO A 4 10.44 -3.41 4.63
N VAL A 5 10.25 -2.83 3.45
CA VAL A 5 9.39 -1.66 3.29
C VAL A 5 7.97 -2.19 3.22
N ILE A 6 7.10 -1.77 4.13
CA ILE A 6 5.71 -2.17 4.15
C ILE A 6 4.84 -0.97 3.84
N ILE A 7 3.95 -1.11 2.86
CA ILE A 7 2.97 -0.09 2.53
C ILE A 7 1.59 -0.61 2.87
N VAL A 8 0.87 0.16 3.69
CA VAL A 8 -0.51 -0.12 4.09
C VAL A 8 -1.40 0.96 3.47
N LEU A 9 -2.16 0.57 2.46
CA LEU A 9 -3.18 1.43 1.85
C LEU A 9 -4.44 1.39 2.71
N LYS A 10 -4.82 2.53 3.29
CA LYS A 10 -5.91 2.69 4.26
C LYS A 10 -7.18 3.26 3.64
N GLY A 11 -8.33 2.91 4.21
CA GLY A 11 -9.64 3.42 3.79
C GLY A 11 -10.04 3.03 2.37
N VAL A 12 -9.49 1.95 1.82
CA VAL A 12 -9.71 1.56 0.42
C VAL A 12 -11.13 1.03 0.21
N LYS A 13 -11.78 1.48 -0.86
CA LYS A 13 -12.94 0.79 -1.45
C LYS A 13 -12.45 -0.05 -2.62
N PRO A 14 -12.29 -1.37 -2.45
CA PRO A 14 -11.59 -2.20 -3.43
C PRO A 14 -12.50 -2.70 -4.55
N THR A 15 -13.77 -2.29 -4.59
CA THR A 15 -14.75 -2.67 -5.61
C THR A 15 -15.42 -1.40 -6.13
N ALA A 16 -15.51 -1.25 -7.46
CA ALA A 16 -16.20 -0.14 -8.08
C ALA A 16 -17.72 -0.24 -7.83
N GLU A 17 -18.34 0.84 -7.37
CA GLU A 17 -19.80 0.93 -7.37
C GLU A 17 -20.29 1.20 -8.80
N LYS A 18 -21.21 0.37 -9.33
CA LYS A 18 -21.92 0.68 -10.59
C LYS A 18 -22.85 1.86 -10.37
N ARG A 19 -22.32 3.08 -10.34
CA ARG A 19 -23.14 4.29 -10.38
C ARG A 19 -23.56 4.52 -11.82
N LEU A 20 -24.84 4.86 -11.99
CA LEU A 20 -25.48 4.95 -13.30
C LEU A 20 -24.72 5.84 -14.29
N HIS A 21 -23.96 6.88 -13.88
CA HIS A 21 -23.33 7.86 -14.79
C HIS A 21 -21.97 8.44 -14.29
N GLY A 22 -21.09 7.68 -13.62
CA GLY A 22 -19.83 8.28 -13.15
C GLY A 22 -18.70 7.29 -12.88
N ASP A 23 -17.51 7.66 -13.37
CA ASP A 23 -16.23 7.03 -13.06
C ASP A 23 -15.99 7.05 -11.54
N ASP A 24 -15.75 5.88 -10.91
CA ASP A 24 -15.53 5.78 -9.47
C ASP A 24 -14.14 6.31 -9.11
N LEU A 25 -14.07 7.63 -8.86
CA LEU A 25 -12.83 8.34 -8.62
C LEU A 25 -12.03 7.79 -7.42
N GLU A 26 -12.68 7.26 -6.39
CA GLU A 26 -12.01 6.67 -5.24
C GLU A 26 -11.36 5.33 -5.61
N PHE A 27 -12.11 4.47 -6.31
CA PHE A 27 -11.59 3.21 -6.80
C PHE A 27 -10.44 3.41 -7.80
N ASN A 28 -10.54 4.39 -8.70
CA ASN A 28 -9.48 4.67 -9.66
C ASN A 28 -8.19 5.19 -9.02
N ARG A 29 -8.29 5.94 -7.91
CA ARG A 29 -7.09 6.31 -7.13
C ARG A 29 -6.42 5.08 -6.53
N PHE A 30 -7.21 4.13 -6.02
CA PHE A 30 -6.69 2.87 -5.52
C PHE A 30 -6.04 2.03 -6.62
N HIS A 31 -6.70 1.86 -7.77
CA HIS A 31 -6.16 1.14 -8.93
C HIS A 31 -4.81 1.71 -9.37
N ARG A 32 -4.72 3.03 -9.57
CA ARG A 32 -3.47 3.69 -9.96
C ARG A 32 -2.36 3.54 -8.91
N ALA A 33 -2.67 3.76 -7.63
CA ALA A 33 -1.69 3.61 -6.56
C ALA A 33 -1.19 2.16 -6.45
N LEU A 34 -2.09 1.18 -6.52
CA LEU A 34 -1.71 -0.22 -6.45
C LEU A 34 -0.87 -0.63 -7.66
N ARG A 35 -1.26 -0.25 -8.88
CA ARG A 35 -0.47 -0.53 -10.09
C ARG A 35 0.94 0.05 -9.98
N LEU A 36 1.06 1.30 -9.56
CA LEU A 36 2.35 1.96 -9.37
C LEU A 36 3.23 1.20 -8.38
N LEU A 37 2.67 0.80 -7.24
CA LEU A 37 3.41 0.03 -6.23
C LEU A 37 3.84 -1.34 -6.78
N MET A 38 2.96 -2.05 -7.46
CA MET A 38 3.26 -3.37 -8.00
C MET A 38 4.32 -3.33 -9.11
N ASP A 39 4.29 -2.28 -9.94
CA ASP A 39 5.24 -2.07 -11.04
C ASP A 39 6.63 -1.58 -10.59
N SER A 40 6.75 -1.07 -9.36
CA SER A 40 8.00 -0.52 -8.83
C SER A 40 9.16 -1.54 -8.82
N PRO A 41 10.40 -1.14 -9.18
CA PRO A 41 11.60 -1.93 -8.95
C PRO A 41 11.71 -2.44 -7.51
N LEU A 42 11.28 -1.65 -6.54
CA LEU A 42 11.25 -2.04 -5.14
C LEU A 42 10.39 -3.30 -4.89
N ASN A 43 9.19 -3.38 -5.47
CA ASN A 43 8.34 -4.57 -5.38
C ASN A 43 8.96 -5.77 -6.10
N LYS A 44 9.46 -5.56 -7.31
CA LYS A 44 10.08 -6.61 -8.15
C LYS A 44 11.33 -7.21 -7.49
N SER A 45 12.04 -6.41 -6.69
CA SER A 45 13.18 -6.85 -5.87
C SER A 45 12.80 -7.65 -4.61
N LYS A 46 11.49 -7.84 -4.34
CA LYS A 46 10.92 -8.54 -3.17
C LYS A 46 11.26 -7.88 -1.82
N LYS A 47 11.60 -6.59 -1.82
CA LYS A 47 11.89 -5.81 -0.61
C LYS A 47 10.69 -5.00 -0.11
N MET A 48 9.55 -5.09 -0.80
CA MET A 48 8.30 -4.45 -0.40
C MET A 48 7.21 -5.48 -0.08
N LYS A 49 6.38 -5.16 0.92
CA LYS A 49 5.10 -5.82 1.17
C LYS A 49 3.97 -4.80 1.10
N ILE A 50 2.83 -5.22 0.56
CA ILE A 50 1.66 -4.35 0.43
C ILE A 50 0.49 -4.97 1.19
N TYR A 51 -0.11 -4.17 2.06
CA TYR A 51 -1.38 -4.46 2.69
C TYR A 51 -2.45 -3.46 2.23
N ILE A 52 -3.67 -3.95 2.07
CA ILE A 52 -4.84 -3.12 1.82
C ILE A 52 -5.77 -3.27 3.01
N HIS A 53 -6.00 -2.17 3.71
CA HIS A 53 -7.02 -2.07 4.73
C HIS A 53 -8.22 -1.33 4.14
N THR A 54 -9.33 -2.05 4.06
CA THR A 54 -10.53 -1.61 3.36
C THR A 54 -11.43 -0.82 4.30
N ALA A 55 -12.26 0.06 3.75
CA ALA A 55 -13.27 0.82 4.49
C ALA A 55 -14.33 -0.07 5.20
N ARG A 56 -14.39 -1.37 4.86
CA ARG A 56 -15.23 -2.38 5.51
C ARG A 56 -14.45 -3.23 6.54
N ASN A 57 -13.29 -2.74 6.98
CA ASN A 57 -12.42 -3.36 7.97
C ASN A 57 -11.93 -4.77 7.59
N ALA A 58 -11.85 -5.10 6.30
CA ALA A 58 -11.09 -6.27 5.83
C ALA A 58 -9.63 -5.86 5.57
N LEU A 59 -8.70 -6.71 5.98
CA LEU A 59 -7.26 -6.56 5.73
C LEU A 59 -6.80 -7.60 4.72
N VAL A 60 -6.15 -7.14 3.66
CA VAL A 60 -5.69 -7.98 2.56
C VAL A 60 -4.17 -7.87 2.46
N GLU A 61 -3.48 -9.00 2.44
CA GLU A 61 -2.07 -9.11 2.08
C GLU A 61 -1.95 -9.44 0.59
N LEU A 62 -1.10 -8.70 -0.13
CA LEU A 62 -0.83 -8.96 -1.54
C LEU A 62 0.56 -9.57 -1.73
N SER A 63 0.64 -10.52 -2.64
CA SER A 63 1.91 -11.09 -3.10
C SER A 63 2.55 -10.17 -4.13
N TYR A 64 3.88 -10.07 -4.12
CA TYR A 64 4.65 -9.34 -5.15
C TYR A 64 4.46 -9.93 -6.56
N LEU A 65 3.93 -11.16 -6.66
CA LEU A 65 3.63 -11.85 -7.92
C LEU A 65 2.27 -11.46 -8.54
N LEU A 66 1.44 -10.70 -7.81
CA LEU A 66 0.14 -10.27 -8.35
C LEU A 66 0.37 -9.26 -9.49
N GLU A 67 -0.15 -9.57 -10.66
CA GLU A 67 -0.23 -8.60 -11.76
C GLU A 67 -1.55 -7.83 -11.65
N VAL A 68 -1.47 -6.50 -11.66
CA VAL A 68 -2.65 -5.64 -11.56
C VAL A 68 -3.26 -5.49 -12.96
N PRO A 69 -4.52 -5.89 -13.18
CA PRO A 69 -5.17 -5.73 -14.48
C PRO A 69 -5.17 -4.27 -14.96
N GLU A 70 -4.96 -4.05 -16.26
CA GLU A 70 -4.96 -2.71 -16.83
C GLU A 70 -6.34 -2.06 -16.75
N ASN A 71 -7.38 -2.85 -16.99
CA ASN A 71 -8.77 -2.42 -16.88
C ASN A 71 -9.19 -2.41 -15.40
N PRO A 72 -9.62 -1.26 -14.85
CA PRO A 72 -10.06 -1.15 -13.48
C PRO A 72 -11.24 -2.08 -13.14
N ALA A 73 -12.13 -2.37 -14.10
CA ALA A 73 -13.26 -3.27 -13.88
C ALA A 73 -12.80 -4.70 -13.54
N ASP A 74 -11.76 -5.18 -14.21
CA ASP A 74 -11.20 -6.52 -13.98
C ASP A 74 -10.54 -6.61 -12.59
N LEU A 75 -9.85 -5.53 -12.16
CA LEU A 75 -9.34 -5.44 -10.79
C LEU A 75 -10.47 -5.46 -9.77
N SER A 76 -11.57 -4.74 -10.03
CA SER A 76 -12.74 -4.71 -9.14
C SER A 76 -13.35 -6.10 -8.98
N ASP A 77 -13.48 -6.86 -10.06
CA ASP A 77 -14.00 -8.23 -10.03
C ASP A 77 -13.04 -9.17 -9.29
N ALA A 78 -11.73 -9.05 -9.51
CA ALA A 78 -10.71 -9.79 -8.77
C ALA A 78 -10.78 -9.50 -7.26
N MET A 79 -10.86 -8.23 -6.86
CA MET A 79 -10.98 -7.83 -5.45
C MET A 79 -12.30 -8.32 -4.82
N SER A 80 -13.41 -8.26 -5.56
CA SER A 80 -14.70 -8.83 -5.14
C SER A 80 -14.60 -10.34 -4.90
N TYR A 81 -13.91 -11.05 -5.79
CA TYR A 81 -13.65 -12.48 -5.64
C TYR A 81 -12.75 -12.76 -4.41
N LEU A 82 -11.68 -11.99 -4.22
CA LEU A 82 -10.78 -12.11 -3.08
C LEU A 82 -11.51 -11.95 -1.75
N LEU A 83 -12.38 -10.96 -1.62
CA LEU A 83 -13.16 -10.71 -0.40
C LEU A 83 -14.18 -11.83 -0.12
N LYS A 84 -14.74 -12.47 -1.15
CA LYS A 84 -15.69 -13.59 -1.00
C LYS A 84 -14.99 -14.92 -0.66
N ARG A 85 -13.83 -15.18 -1.29
CA ARG A 85 -13.11 -16.46 -1.15
C ARG A 85 -11.97 -16.40 -0.13
N MET A 86 -11.67 -15.23 0.40
CA MET A 86 -10.57 -14.94 1.33
C MET A 86 -9.17 -15.17 0.77
N VAL A 87 -9.04 -15.70 -0.45
CA VAL A 87 -7.76 -16.00 -1.10
C VAL A 87 -7.90 -15.97 -2.62
N ILE A 88 -6.87 -15.50 -3.30
CA ILE A 88 -6.65 -15.68 -4.73
C ILE A 88 -5.36 -16.45 -4.93
N LYS A 89 -5.40 -17.42 -5.84
CA LYS A 89 -4.25 -18.20 -6.27
C LYS A 89 -4.15 -18.16 -7.79
N SER A 90 -2.94 -18.25 -8.33
CA SER A 90 -2.68 -18.51 -9.74
C SER A 90 -3.02 -19.96 -10.11
N SER A 91 -2.98 -20.27 -11.40
CA SER A 91 -3.27 -21.60 -11.96
C SER A 91 -2.35 -22.70 -11.43
N ASP A 92 -1.10 -22.36 -11.10
CA ASP A 92 -0.11 -23.24 -10.46
C ASP A 92 -0.32 -23.41 -8.94
N GLY A 93 -1.31 -22.72 -8.35
CA GLY A 93 -1.61 -22.75 -6.93
C GLY A 93 -0.85 -21.73 -6.08
N THR A 94 0.01 -20.90 -6.67
CA THR A 94 0.75 -19.85 -5.95
C THR A 94 -0.21 -18.78 -5.42
N MET A 95 -0.04 -18.36 -4.16
CA MET A 95 -0.92 -17.36 -3.53
C MET A 95 -0.61 -15.95 -4.04
N LEU A 96 -1.62 -15.29 -4.61
CA LEU A 96 -1.50 -13.92 -5.15
C LEU A 96 -2.03 -12.86 -4.17
N GLY A 97 -3.02 -13.22 -3.36
CA GLY A 97 -3.56 -12.35 -2.32
C GLY A 97 -4.39 -13.12 -1.32
N LYS A 98 -4.46 -12.62 -0.08
CA LYS A 98 -5.18 -13.28 1.01
C LYS A 98 -5.76 -12.26 1.99
N VAL A 99 -6.98 -12.51 2.45
CA VAL A 99 -7.57 -11.79 3.57
C VAL A 99 -6.96 -12.33 4.87
N VAL A 100 -6.39 -11.44 5.67
CA VAL A 100 -5.74 -11.73 6.95
C VAL A 100 -6.50 -11.08 8.10
N LYS A 101 -6.26 -11.55 9.33
CA LYS A 101 -6.95 -11.04 10.52
C LYS A 101 -6.41 -9.67 10.92
N ASN A 102 -7.28 -8.76 11.31
CA ASN A 102 -6.88 -7.51 11.97
C ASN A 102 -6.36 -7.76 13.41
N PRO A 103 -5.64 -6.78 14.00
CA PRO A 103 -5.08 -5.57 13.38
C PRO A 103 -3.88 -5.84 12.47
N VAL A 104 -3.55 -4.88 11.60
CA VAL A 104 -2.37 -4.98 10.71
C VAL A 104 -1.06 -5.08 11.50
N THR A 105 -1.02 -4.49 12.69
CA THR A 105 0.14 -4.51 13.61
C THR A 105 0.61 -5.91 13.97
N ASN A 106 -0.27 -6.92 13.96
CA ASN A 106 0.09 -8.32 14.21
C ASN A 106 0.93 -8.96 13.09
N HIS A 107 0.97 -8.34 11.91
CA HIS A 107 1.70 -8.84 10.73
C HIS A 107 2.98 -8.03 10.43
N LEU A 108 3.22 -6.96 11.20
CA LEU A 108 4.38 -6.10 11.01
C LEU A 108 5.61 -6.67 11.74
N PRO A 109 6.83 -6.50 11.20
CA PRO A 109 8.05 -6.86 11.90
C PRO A 109 8.16 -6.13 13.26
N PRO A 110 8.73 -6.79 14.28
CA PRO A 110 9.04 -6.12 15.55
C PRO A 110 10.02 -4.98 15.31
N ASN A 111 9.90 -3.91 16.10
CA ASN A 111 10.74 -2.70 16.02
C ASN A 111 10.69 -1.93 14.69
N SER A 112 9.70 -2.17 13.83
CA SER A 112 9.51 -1.39 12.60
C SER A 112 9.04 0.04 12.90
N THR A 113 9.56 1.00 12.13
CA THR A 113 9.20 2.42 12.27
C THR A 113 7.88 2.69 11.54
N LYS A 114 6.83 3.06 12.29
CA LYS A 114 5.47 3.23 11.76
C LYS A 114 5.18 4.70 11.44
N ILE A 115 5.02 5.01 10.17
CA ILE A 115 4.89 6.38 9.67
C ILE A 115 3.55 6.53 8.94
N ARG A 116 2.75 7.49 9.37
CA ARG A 116 1.59 7.95 8.60
C ARG A 116 1.99 9.11 7.70
N LEU A 117 1.55 9.05 6.45
CA LEU A 117 1.68 10.19 5.56
C LEU A 117 0.55 11.18 5.79
N SER A 118 0.91 12.41 6.15
CA SER A 118 -0.05 13.48 6.42
C SER A 118 0.51 14.81 5.95
N PRO A 119 -0.28 15.68 5.28
CA PRO A 119 0.15 17.03 4.90
C PRO A 119 0.57 17.90 6.10
N ARG A 120 0.13 17.55 7.31
CA ARG A 120 0.43 18.26 8.56
C ARG A 120 1.64 17.69 9.31
N GLY A 121 2.24 16.62 8.80
CA GLY A 121 3.40 15.97 9.42
C GLY A 121 4.72 16.72 9.25
N CYS A 122 5.76 16.22 9.92
CA CYS A 122 7.13 16.70 9.76
C CYS A 122 7.68 16.33 8.38
N LYS A 123 8.53 17.18 7.79
CA LYS A 123 9.13 16.89 6.48
C LYS A 123 9.99 15.62 6.58
N MET A 124 9.73 14.65 5.71
CA MET A 124 10.56 13.46 5.60
C MET A 124 11.90 13.80 4.94
N SER A 125 13.00 13.40 5.58
CA SER A 125 14.37 13.56 5.08
C SER A 125 14.97 12.19 4.80
N SER A 126 15.77 12.08 3.73
CA SER A 126 16.52 10.85 3.42
C SER A 126 17.46 10.44 4.56
N LYS A 127 18.06 11.41 5.26
CA LYS A 127 18.94 11.15 6.41
C LYS A 127 18.20 10.47 7.57
N ASP A 128 16.95 10.85 7.80
CA ASP A 128 16.13 10.25 8.86
C ASP A 128 15.82 8.78 8.52
N LEU A 129 15.59 8.51 7.23
CA LEU A 129 15.36 7.16 6.73
C LEU A 129 16.61 6.26 6.83
N GLU A 130 17.79 6.78 6.47
CA GLU A 130 19.06 6.03 6.57
C GLU A 130 19.34 5.57 8.00
N SER A 131 19.14 6.46 8.98
CA SER A 131 19.39 6.16 10.41
C SER A 131 18.52 5.03 10.97
N SER A 132 17.37 4.78 10.35
CA SER A 132 16.36 3.83 10.80
C SER A 132 16.19 2.65 9.85
N LEU A 133 17.07 2.51 8.86
CA LEU A 133 16.95 1.50 7.81
C LEU A 133 16.99 0.08 8.36
N GLU A 134 17.78 -0.19 9.40
CA GLU A 134 17.88 -1.52 10.02
C GLU A 134 16.57 -1.98 10.68
N ARG A 135 15.70 -1.05 11.08
CA ARG A 135 14.41 -1.33 11.73
C ARG A 135 13.31 -1.75 10.75
N GLY A 136 13.42 -1.34 9.49
CA GLY A 136 12.32 -1.43 8.53
C GLY A 136 11.27 -0.35 8.75
N PHE A 137 10.46 -0.12 7.71
CA PHE A 137 9.49 0.96 7.67
C PHE A 137 8.10 0.46 7.31
N VAL A 138 7.10 1.02 7.96
CA VAL A 138 5.69 0.80 7.65
C VAL A 138 5.05 2.13 7.34
N PHE A 139 4.61 2.32 6.10
CA PHE A 139 3.97 3.53 5.63
C PHE A 139 2.45 3.33 5.54
N PHE A 140 1.71 4.13 6.30
CA PHE A 140 0.26 4.21 6.19
C PHE A 140 -0.11 5.33 5.23
N ILE A 141 -0.80 4.97 4.14
CA ILE A 141 -1.21 5.88 3.08
C ILE A 141 -2.73 5.84 2.96
N ASP A 142 -3.38 6.95 3.32
CA ASP A 142 -4.83 7.10 3.17
C ASP A 142 -5.17 7.24 1.68
N VAL A 143 -5.92 6.28 1.13
CA VAL A 143 -6.36 6.30 -0.28
C VAL A 143 -7.79 6.80 -0.42
N GLY A 144 -8.66 6.40 0.51
CA GLY A 144 -10.06 6.81 0.57
C GLY A 144 -10.30 7.81 1.69
N ARG A 145 -11.16 7.44 2.64
CA ARG A 145 -11.44 8.26 3.82
C ARG A 145 -10.24 8.23 4.76
N GLU A 146 -9.87 9.38 5.32
CA GLU A 146 -8.87 9.44 6.39
C GLU A 146 -9.36 8.60 7.58
N GLU A 147 -8.55 7.61 7.97
CA GLU A 147 -8.81 6.77 9.13
C GLU A 147 -8.02 7.21 10.37
N GLU A 148 -8.31 6.59 11.51
CA GLU A 148 -7.75 6.94 12.82
C GLU A 148 -6.22 6.77 12.89
N ARG A 149 -5.60 7.48 13.85
CA ARG A 149 -4.15 7.65 13.97
C ARG A 149 -3.44 6.54 14.75
N GLU A 150 -4.18 5.62 15.35
CA GLU A 150 -3.70 4.80 16.48
C GLU A 150 -2.54 3.84 16.14
N GLU A 151 -2.36 3.50 14.86
CA GLU A 151 -1.33 2.56 14.43
C GLU A 151 0.03 3.21 14.11
N ALA A 152 0.07 4.52 13.89
CA ALA A 152 1.27 5.23 13.47
C ALA A 152 1.97 5.92 14.64
N GLU A 153 3.30 5.86 14.65
CA GLU A 153 4.14 6.49 15.67
C GLU A 153 4.50 7.93 15.28
N PHE A 154 4.62 8.20 13.97
CA PHE A 154 5.00 9.50 13.45
C PHE A 154 4.10 9.94 12.29
N ASP A 155 3.75 11.22 12.26
CA ASP A 155 3.15 11.87 11.10
C ASP A 155 4.24 12.57 10.28
N MET A 156 4.42 12.16 9.03
CA MET A 156 5.40 12.76 8.11
C MET A 156 4.74 13.25 6.82
N LYS A 157 5.31 14.29 6.21
CA LYS A 157 4.93 14.81 4.90
C LYS A 157 6.05 14.61 3.88
N LEU A 158 5.64 14.25 2.66
CA LEU A 158 6.53 14.13 1.49
C LEU A 158 6.66 15.43 0.69
N SER A 159 5.75 16.37 0.90
CA SER A 159 5.65 17.64 0.17
C SER A 159 4.88 18.65 1.00
N ASP A 160 5.16 19.94 0.78
CA ASP A 160 4.36 21.05 1.31
C ASP A 160 3.03 21.23 0.55
N PHE A 161 2.89 20.57 -0.59
CA PHE A 161 1.67 20.54 -1.39
C PHE A 161 0.88 19.26 -1.15
N LYS A 162 -0.45 19.34 -1.29
CA LYS A 162 -1.33 18.17 -1.23
C LYS A 162 -1.01 17.23 -2.41
N LEU A 163 -0.65 15.99 -2.08
CA LEU A 163 -0.36 14.95 -3.06
C LEU A 163 -1.51 13.95 -3.16
N SER A 164 -1.63 13.31 -4.32
CA SER A 164 -2.47 12.12 -4.46
C SER A 164 -1.79 10.92 -3.78
N PRO A 165 -2.55 9.88 -3.38
CA PRO A 165 -1.97 8.65 -2.82
C PRO A 165 -0.95 8.00 -3.76
N GLU A 166 -1.23 8.03 -5.07
CA GLU A 166 -0.32 7.55 -6.13
C GLU A 166 1.00 8.32 -6.15
N SER A 167 0.96 9.65 -6.09
CA SER A 167 2.19 10.47 -6.04
C SER A 167 2.98 10.24 -4.74
N CYS A 168 2.29 9.98 -3.62
CA CYS A 168 2.95 9.57 -2.38
C CYS A 168 3.66 8.23 -2.53
N CYS A 169 2.98 7.24 -3.11
CA CYS A 169 3.56 5.92 -3.41
C CYS A 169 4.81 6.05 -4.28
N ALA A 170 4.73 6.82 -5.37
CA ALA A 170 5.84 7.06 -6.29
C ALA A 170 7.06 7.68 -5.60
N LYS A 171 6.85 8.70 -4.77
CA LYS A 171 7.94 9.32 -4.02
C LYS A 171 8.59 8.33 -3.04
N ILE A 172 7.78 7.52 -2.35
CA ILE A 172 8.30 6.52 -1.41
C ILE A 172 9.11 5.46 -2.14
N THR A 173 8.56 4.85 -3.19
CA THR A 173 9.27 3.81 -3.94
C THR A 173 10.59 4.34 -4.48
N ASN A 174 10.59 5.52 -5.10
CA ASN A 174 11.82 6.12 -5.64
C ASN A 174 12.85 6.41 -4.54
N MET A 175 12.44 6.97 -3.39
CA MET A 175 13.36 7.22 -2.28
C MET A 175 13.99 5.92 -1.77
N PHE A 176 13.21 4.85 -1.62
CA PHE A 176 13.75 3.57 -1.15
C PHE A 176 14.56 2.83 -2.22
N GLU A 177 14.26 3.01 -3.49
CA GLU A 177 15.06 2.50 -4.61
C GLU A 177 16.45 3.14 -4.61
N GLU A 178 16.53 4.46 -4.47
CA GLU A 178 17.81 5.19 -4.32
C GLU A 178 18.57 4.74 -3.07
N LEU A 179 17.90 4.69 -1.91
CA LEU A 179 18.54 4.29 -0.65
C LEU A 179 19.05 2.85 -0.67
N LEU A 180 18.33 1.94 -1.32
CA LEU A 180 18.67 0.52 -1.39
C LEU A 180 19.47 0.15 -2.64
N GLN A 181 19.81 1.14 -3.49
CA GLN A 181 20.55 0.99 -4.75
C GLN A 181 19.90 -0.06 -5.68
N ILE A 182 18.58 0.04 -5.84
CA ILE A 182 17.78 -0.80 -6.75
C ILE A 182 17.61 -0.04 -8.06
N PHE A 183 18.00 -0.67 -9.17
CA PHE A 183 17.93 -0.10 -10.52
C PHE A 183 17.25 -1.09 -11.47
#